data_AF-A0A433UJA0-F1
#
_entry.id   AF-A0A433UJA0-F1
#
_cell.length_a   1.000
_cell.length_b   1.000
_cell.length_c   1.000
_cell.angle_alpha   90.00
_cell.angle_beta   90.00
_cell.angle_gamma   90.00
#
_symmetry.space_group_name_H-M   'P 1'
#
loop_
_entity.id
_entity.type
_entity.pdbx_description
1 polymer ?
#
loop_
_entity_poly.entity_id
_entity_poly.type
_entity_poly.pdbx_seq_one_letter_code
_entity_poly.pdbx_strand_id
1 'polypeptide(L)'
;MPTKKFFISYDLSFATTQDYQRIENMLISSNAERVLINLWVYEGTLYENTISVRDALLPYFKLNDRLLVIDANEWAWYNAL
;
A
#
# COMPACT_ATOMS: atom_id res chain seq x y z
N MET A 1 -6.73 -16.21 -11.74
CA MET A 1 -5.27 -16.16 -11.95
C MET A 1 -4.61 -16.22 -10.58
N PRO A 2 -3.40 -16.77 -10.42
CA PRO A 2 -2.71 -16.72 -9.14
C PRO A 2 -2.48 -15.26 -8.74
N THR A 3 -2.81 -14.95 -7.48
CA THR A 3 -2.70 -13.62 -6.90
C THR A 3 -1.75 -13.65 -5.71
N LYS A 4 -1.31 -12.47 -5.28
CA LYS A 4 -0.62 -12.28 -4.03
C LYS A 4 -1.04 -10.96 -3.39
N LYS A 5 -0.80 -10.85 -2.09
CA LYS A 5 -1.25 -9.70 -1.30
C LYS A 5 -0.09 -8.77 -1.01
N PHE A 6 -0.37 -7.48 -1.03
CA PHE A 6 0.54 -6.42 -0.62
C PHE A 6 -0.06 -5.68 0.56
N PHE A 7 0.72 -5.52 1.62
CA PHE A 7 0.40 -4.61 2.71
C PHE A 7 0.90 -3.22 2.35
N ILE A 8 0.01 -2.23 2.42
CA ILE A 8 0.30 -0.84 2.12
C ILE A 8 0.02 -0.04 3.39
N SER A 9 1.05 0.58 3.95
CA SER A 9 0.91 1.47 5.10
C SER A 9 1.55 2.82 4.80
N TYR A 10 0.95 3.87 5.35
CA TYR A 10 1.44 5.22 5.13
C TYR A 10 1.26 6.12 6.35
N ASP A 11 2.08 7.17 6.39
CA ASP A 11 1.97 8.27 7.35
C ASP A 11 2.30 9.58 6.62
N LEU A 12 1.41 10.56 6.71
CA LEU A 12 1.54 11.83 6.01
C LEU A 12 1.78 12.95 7.03
N SER A 13 3.03 13.42 7.13
CA SER A 13 3.50 14.28 8.23
C SER A 13 2.83 15.66 8.27
N PHE A 14 2.39 16.16 7.11
CA PHE A 14 1.72 17.46 6.98
C PHE A 14 0.51 17.36 6.05
N ALA A 15 -0.34 16.36 6.26
CA ALA A 15 -1.51 16.12 5.44
C ALA A 15 -2.73 16.93 5.86
N THR A 16 -3.48 17.32 4.83
CA THR A 16 -4.88 17.72 4.95
C THR A 16 -5.79 16.50 4.85
N THR A 17 -7.05 16.63 5.25
CA THR A 17 -8.07 15.59 5.01
C THR A 17 -8.17 15.21 3.53
N GLN A 18 -7.94 16.15 2.61
CA GLN A 18 -7.94 15.87 1.17
C GLN A 18 -6.77 15.01 0.72
N ASP A 19 -5.58 15.15 1.33
CA ASP A 19 -4.42 14.32 0.98
C ASP A 19 -4.69 12.85 1.29
N TYR A 20 -5.23 12.57 2.49
CA TYR A 20 -5.68 11.24 2.87
C TYR A 20 -6.76 10.70 1.91
N GLN A 21 -7.80 11.50 1.64
CA GLN A 21 -8.89 11.08 0.75
C GLN A 21 -8.41 10.73 -0.67
N ARG A 22 -7.40 11.40 -1.20
CA ARG A 22 -6.85 11.07 -2.54
C ARG A 22 -6.21 9.69 -2.56
N ILE A 23 -5.43 9.34 -1.54
CA ILE A 23 -4.81 8.02 -1.40
C ILE A 23 -5.89 6.96 -1.20
N GLU A 24 -6.84 7.22 -0.29
CA GLU A 24 -7.93 6.28 -0.02
C GLU A 24 -8.77 6.01 -1.28
N ASN A 25 -9.12 7.04 -2.05
CA ASN A 25 -9.87 6.88 -3.31
C ASN A 25 -9.10 6.06 -4.35
N MET A 26 -7.77 6.23 -4.44
CA MET A 26 -6.92 5.43 -5.32
C MET A 26 -6.84 3.96 -4.89
N LEU A 27 -6.74 3.71 -3.59
CA LEU A 27 -6.73 2.35 -3.04
C LEU A 27 -8.09 1.66 -3.25
N ILE A 28 -9.19 2.37 -2.99
CA ILE A 28 -10.55 1.88 -3.23
C ILE A 28 -10.78 1.58 -4.71
N SER A 29 -10.35 2.45 -5.63
CA SER A 29 -10.50 2.20 -7.08
C SER A 29 -9.66 1.03 -7.57
N SER A 30 -8.61 0.67 -6.84
CA SER A 30 -7.77 -0.50 -7.07
C SER A 30 -8.32 -1.78 -6.40
N ASN A 31 -9.53 -1.73 -5.80
CA ASN A 31 -10.10 -2.81 -4.99
C ASN A 31 -9.22 -3.22 -3.79
N ALA A 32 -8.42 -2.31 -3.25
CA ALA A 32 -7.70 -2.55 -2.00
C ALA A 32 -8.66 -2.46 -0.81
N GLU A 33 -8.45 -3.32 0.17
CA GLU A 33 -9.26 -3.40 1.38
C GLU A 33 -8.56 -2.71 2.55
N ARG A 34 -9.28 -1.88 3.31
CA ARG A 34 -8.74 -1.23 4.50
C ARG A 34 -8.79 -2.20 5.69
N VAL A 35 -7.65 -2.39 6.33
CA VAL A 35 -7.52 -3.25 7.53
C VAL A 35 -7.42 -2.44 8.81
N LEU A 36 -6.65 -1.34 8.79
CA LEU A 36 -6.55 -0.37 9.87
C LEU A 36 -6.62 1.05 9.31
N ILE A 37 -6.59 2.06 10.19
CA ILE A 37 -6.69 3.46 9.78
C ILE A 37 -5.65 3.84 8.71
N ASN A 38 -4.45 3.30 8.78
CA ASN A 38 -3.36 3.57 7.84
C ASN A 38 -2.74 2.29 7.27
N LEU A 39 -3.50 1.19 7.24
CA LEU A 39 -3.08 -0.09 6.68
C LEU A 39 -4.13 -0.62 5.73
N TRP A 40 -3.69 -0.95 4.53
CA TRP A 40 -4.50 -1.49 3.45
C TRP A 40 -3.88 -2.77 2.91
N VAL A 41 -4.71 -3.62 2.34
CA VAL A 41 -4.32 -4.83 1.64
C VAL A 41 -4.76 -4.70 0.19
N TYR A 42 -3.80 -4.80 -0.72
CA TYR A 42 -4.06 -4.85 -2.15
C TYR A 42 -3.79 -6.27 -2.66
N GLU A 43 -4.74 -6.84 -3.39
CA GLU A 43 -4.56 -8.12 -4.07
C GLU A 43 -4.12 -7.88 -5.51
N GLY A 44 -2.83 -8.11 -5.77
CA GLY A 44 -2.21 -7.94 -7.07
C GLY A 44 -1.99 -9.25 -7.80
N THR A 45 -1.47 -9.15 -9.02
CA THR A 45 -1.10 -10.35 -9.79
C THR A 45 0.19 -10.97 -9.25
N LEU A 46 0.41 -12.27 -9.51
CA LEU A 46 1.64 -12.95 -9.08
C LEU A 46 2.93 -12.29 -9.60
N TYR A 47 2.88 -11.67 -10.79
CA TYR A 47 4.04 -11.04 -11.45
C TYR A 47 4.28 -9.59 -11.03
N GLU A 48 3.31 -8.98 -10.34
CA GLU A 48 3.45 -7.64 -9.80
C GLU A 48 4.50 -7.64 -8.68
N ASN A 49 5.21 -6.54 -8.46
CA ASN A 49 6.23 -6.47 -7.42
C ASN A 49 6.03 -5.26 -6.52
N THR A 50 6.68 -5.29 -5.37
CA THR A 50 6.54 -4.24 -4.35
C THR A 50 6.92 -2.86 -4.89
N ILE A 51 7.88 -2.80 -5.82
CA ILE A 51 8.33 -1.55 -6.44
C ILE A 51 7.20 -0.96 -7.30
N SER A 52 6.54 -1.75 -8.15
CA SER A 52 5.46 -1.24 -9.02
C SER A 52 4.28 -0.70 -8.21
N VAL A 53 3.88 -1.41 -7.14
CA VAL A 53 2.81 -0.96 -6.25
C VAL A 53 3.19 0.33 -5.52
N ARG A 54 4.43 0.40 -5.01
CA ARG A 54 4.96 1.61 -4.36
C ARG A 54 4.98 2.80 -5.34
N ASP A 55 5.48 2.59 -6.54
CA ASP A 55 5.66 3.66 -7.53
C ASP A 55 4.32 4.21 -8.04
N ALA A 56 3.24 3.41 -8.03
CA ALA A 56 1.88 3.88 -8.29
C ALA A 56 1.35 4.82 -7.18
N LEU A 57 1.82 4.65 -5.94
CA LEU A 57 1.43 5.46 -4.78
C LEU A 57 2.33 6.68 -4.57
N LEU A 58 3.62 6.62 -4.94
CA LEU A 58 4.57 7.70 -4.71
C LEU A 58 4.12 9.11 -5.17
N PRO A 59 3.38 9.30 -6.29
CA PRO A 59 2.91 10.62 -6.70
C PRO A 59 2.00 11.33 -5.69
N TYR A 60 1.44 10.61 -4.72
CA TYR A 60 0.58 11.16 -3.67
C TYR A 60 1.35 11.60 -2.41
N PHE A 61 2.67 11.38 -2.35
CA PHE A 61 3.51 11.59 -1.17
C PHE A 61 4.46 12.77 -1.35
N LYS A 62 4.70 13.50 -0.24
CA LYS A 62 5.69 14.58 -0.15
C LYS A 62 6.99 14.06 0.48
N LEU A 63 8.06 14.85 0.42
CA LEU A 63 9.41 14.48 0.86
C LEU A 63 9.49 13.87 2.28
N ASN A 64 8.63 14.32 3.20
CA ASN A 64 8.64 13.87 4.59
C ASN A 64 7.62 12.77 4.90
N ASP A 65 6.73 12.46 3.97
CA ASP A 65 5.74 11.41 4.16
C ASP A 65 6.40 10.03 4.11
N ARG A 66 5.74 9.03 4.71
CA ARG A 66 6.22 7.66 4.77
C ARG A 66 5.25 6.76 4.03
N LEU A 67 5.79 5.94 3.14
CA LEU A 67 5.09 4.87 2.45
C LEU A 67 5.85 3.57 2.67
N LEU A 68 5.14 2.55 3.13
CA LEU A 68 5.62 1.19 3.26
C LEU A 68 4.74 0.28 2.43
N VAL A 69 5.35 -0.47 1.52
CA VAL A 69 4.70 -1.54 0.76
C VAL A 69 5.46 -2.82 1.04
N ILE A 70 4.76 -3.89 1.40
CA ILE A 70 5.35 -5.20 1.70
C ILE A 70 4.59 -6.27 0.92
N ASP A 71 5.32 -7.17 0.26
CA ASP A 71 4.74 -8.40 -0.27
C ASP A 71 4.43 -9.34 0.91
N ALA A 72 3.17 -9.75 1.05
CA ALA A 72 2.74 -10.60 2.16
C ALA A 72 3.44 -11.96 2.17
N ASN A 73 3.91 -12.45 1.02
CA ASN A 73 4.73 -13.66 0.97
C ASN A 73 6.06 -13.41 1.69
N GLU A 74 6.74 -12.30 1.39
CA GLU A 74 7.98 -11.93 2.10
C GLU A 74 7.73 -11.77 3.60
N TRP A 75 6.62 -11.15 4.00
CA TRP A 75 6.25 -11.02 5.41
C TRP A 75 6.08 -12.39 6.09
N ALA A 76 5.38 -13.34 5.45
CA ALA A 76 5.22 -14.69 5.98
C ALA A 76 6.59 -15.39 6.09
N TRP A 77 7.48 -15.24 5.11
CA TRP A 77 8.85 -15.77 5.16
C TRP A 77 9.66 -15.20 6.34
N TYR A 78 9.56 -13.90 6.63
CA TYR A 78 10.27 -13.28 7.76
C TYR A 78 9.70 -13.64 9.13
N ASN A 79 8.42 -14.03 9.23
CA ASN A 79 7.74 -14.32 10.50
C ASN A 79 7.46 -15.81 10.75
N ALA A 80 7.83 -16.71 9.82
CA ALA A 80 7.68 -18.17 9.98
C ALA A 80 8.84 -18.83 10.76
N LEU A 81 9.60 -18.06 11.55
CA LEU A 81 10.67 -18.57 12.43
C LEU A 81 10.10 -19.11 13.75
#